data_AF-A0A098S0I5-F1
#
_entry.id   AF-A0A098S0I5-F1
#
_cell.length_a   1.000
_cell.length_b   1.000
_cell.length_c   1.000
_cell.angle_alpha   90.00
_cell.angle_beta   90.00
_cell.angle_gamma   90.00
#
_symmetry.space_group_name_H-M   'P 1'
#
loop_
_entity.id
_entity.type
_entity.pdbx_description
1 polymer ?
#
loop_
_entity_poly.entity_id
_entity_poly.type
_entity_poly.pdbx_seq_one_letter_code
_entity_poly.pdbx_strand_id
1 'polypeptide(L)'
;MKRRDLNIFSVSFLDLLSGALAAVIILFIVVPKMTVEEKAAVETMEELELEAEKLEEMVEQLENSVDSSVFQQILQQVAVMQNALAQSRAEVAEMSVQLERSQRQVENLEQDVERLESSLEAYRRSAEEANQRAEEYSKLFGIEAALAIVFQWEENMDIDLFLYSYEYDDWCSYHADDQPFASLLKDIQEATDESYEMIYQKEIVPGKYDLYINIYDNKTAGTIANPSGYIIMFPGTDEEARLDLGQLRLTYQSGSNSEYSNATLVRTFTITENSIN
;
A
#
# COMPACT_ATOMS: atom_id res chain seq x y z
N MET A 1 69.15 -15.88 -41.73
CA MET A 1 68.60 -15.86 -40.36
C MET A 1 68.41 -14.41 -39.93
N LYS A 2 67.17 -13.94 -39.83
CA LYS A 2 66.85 -12.54 -39.47
C LYS A 2 66.72 -12.45 -37.95
N ARG A 3 67.55 -11.61 -37.31
CA ARG A 3 67.39 -11.20 -35.90
C ARG A 3 66.13 -10.34 -35.78
N ARG A 4 65.32 -10.59 -34.75
CA ARG A 4 64.17 -9.75 -34.38
C ARG A 4 64.65 -8.71 -33.38
N ASP A 5 64.65 -7.44 -33.78
CA ASP A 5 64.86 -6.32 -32.89
C ASP A 5 63.60 -6.10 -32.05
N LEU A 6 63.74 -6.17 -30.73
CA LEU A 6 62.69 -5.84 -29.77
C LEU A 6 62.59 -4.32 -29.64
N ASN A 7 61.65 -3.73 -30.39
CA ASN A 7 61.25 -2.34 -30.21
C ASN A 7 60.46 -2.20 -28.90
N ILE A 8 61.12 -1.79 -27.81
CA ILE A 8 60.49 -1.50 -26.51
C ILE A 8 59.91 -0.07 -26.43
N PHE A 9 60.03 0.73 -27.49
CA PHE A 9 59.67 2.16 -27.46
C PHE A 9 58.47 2.56 -28.32
N SER A 10 57.39 1.77 -28.31
CA SER A 10 56.11 2.18 -28.92
C SER A 10 54.90 1.99 -28.02
N VAL A 11 55.10 1.89 -26.71
CA VAL A 11 54.00 2.11 -25.76
C VAL A 11 53.91 3.63 -25.60
N SER A 12 52.82 4.20 -26.11
CA SER A 12 52.55 5.63 -26.04
C SER A 12 52.74 6.11 -24.59
N PHE A 13 53.44 7.22 -24.37
CA PHE A 13 53.58 7.83 -23.04
C PHE A 13 52.21 8.03 -22.34
N LEU A 14 51.17 8.21 -23.15
CA LEU A 14 49.77 8.29 -22.76
C LEU A 14 49.21 6.96 -22.21
N ASP A 15 49.66 5.80 -22.68
CA ASP A 15 49.30 4.49 -22.10
C ASP A 15 50.03 4.25 -20.77
N LEU A 16 51.26 4.74 -20.62
CA LEU A 16 51.97 4.68 -19.34
C LEU A 16 51.33 5.59 -18.29
N LEU A 17 50.96 6.81 -18.67
CA LEU A 17 50.23 7.74 -17.80
C LEU A 17 48.81 7.23 -17.49
N SER A 18 48.11 6.69 -18.48
CA SER A 18 46.76 6.11 -18.30
C SER A 18 46.81 4.88 -17.40
N GLY A 19 47.82 4.02 -17.55
CA GLY A 19 48.05 2.86 -16.68
C GLY A 19 48.40 3.24 -15.24
N ALA A 20 49.26 4.24 -15.05
CA ALA A 20 49.61 4.75 -13.73
C ALA A 20 48.42 5.45 -13.05
N LEU A 21 47.63 6.23 -13.80
CA LEU A 21 46.41 6.87 -13.31
C LEU A 21 45.36 5.83 -12.90
N ALA A 22 45.16 4.80 -13.73
CA ALA A 22 44.26 3.70 -13.42
C ALA A 22 44.69 2.93 -12.16
N ALA A 23 45.99 2.70 -11.98
CA ALA A 23 46.52 2.08 -10.76
C ALA A 23 46.29 2.93 -9.51
N VAL A 24 46.41 4.26 -9.60
CA VAL A 24 46.13 5.19 -8.49
C VAL A 24 44.64 5.22 -8.15
N ILE A 25 43.76 5.22 -9.15
CA ILE A 25 42.30 5.17 -8.95
C ILE A 25 41.91 3.84 -8.29
N ILE A 26 42.48 2.72 -8.75
CA ILE A 26 42.24 1.40 -8.15
C ILE A 26 42.73 1.38 -6.69
N LEU A 27 43.91 1.91 -6.38
CA LEU A 27 44.37 2.06 -4.99
C LEU A 27 43.39 2.89 -4.15
N PHE A 28 42.81 3.95 -4.69
CA PHE A 28 41.87 4.81 -3.95
C PHE A 28 40.48 4.19 -3.71
N ILE A 29 40.10 3.20 -4.52
CA ILE A 29 38.82 2.46 -4.43
C ILE A 29 38.99 1.17 -3.62
N VAL A 30 40.11 0.48 -3.79
CA VAL A 30 40.39 -0.84 -3.17
C VAL A 30 41.01 -0.70 -1.78
N VAL A 31 41.82 0.33 -1.54
CA VAL A 31 42.34 0.57 -0.19
C VAL A 31 41.25 1.27 0.62
N PRO A 32 40.76 0.66 1.72
CA PRO A 32 39.73 1.28 2.55
C PRO A 32 40.26 2.62 3.08
N LYS A 33 39.47 3.68 2.87
CA LYS A 33 39.77 5.00 3.44
C LYS A 33 39.51 4.92 4.95
N MET A 34 40.54 4.58 5.70
CA MET A 34 40.51 4.73 7.15
C MET A 34 40.14 6.17 7.46
N THR A 35 39.11 6.34 8.27
CA THR A 35 38.73 7.61 8.85
C THR A 35 39.90 8.18 9.66
N VAL A 36 39.96 9.51 9.81
CA VAL A 36 41.04 10.17 10.58
C VAL A 36 41.13 9.62 12.00
N GLU A 37 40.01 9.15 12.55
CA GLU A 37 39.88 8.50 13.85
C GLU A 37 40.49 7.07 13.86
N GLU A 38 40.27 6.26 12.82
CA GLU A 38 40.93 4.95 12.67
C GLU A 38 42.45 5.08 12.44
N LYS A 39 42.88 6.13 11.72
CA LYS A 39 44.29 6.40 11.48
C LYS A 39 45.01 6.84 12.77
N ALA A 40 44.34 7.66 13.60
CA ALA A 40 44.82 8.02 14.92
C ALA A 40 44.86 6.81 15.88
N ALA A 41 43.91 5.87 15.78
CA ALA A 41 43.92 4.64 16.57
C ALA A 41 45.06 3.68 16.16
N VAL A 42 45.44 3.64 14.89
CA VAL A 42 46.58 2.83 14.41
C VAL A 42 47.93 3.51 14.67
N GLU A 43 48.05 4.83 14.48
CA GLU A 43 49.26 5.59 14.88
C GLU A 43 49.53 5.49 16.38
N THR A 44 48.49 5.56 17.22
CA THR A 44 48.64 5.35 18.67
C THR A 44 49.00 3.90 19.03
N MET A 45 48.60 2.90 18.23
CA MET A 45 49.03 1.51 18.42
C MET A 45 50.48 1.28 18.01
N GLU A 46 50.95 1.86 16.90
CA GLU A 46 52.37 1.80 16.49
C GLU A 46 53.27 2.58 17.47
N GLU A 47 52.82 3.73 17.99
CA GLU A 47 53.52 4.47 19.05
C GLU A 47 53.58 3.67 20.35
N LEU A 48 52.51 2.96 20.73
CA LEU A 48 52.51 2.10 21.92
C LEU A 48 53.41 0.86 21.77
N GLU A 49 53.56 0.33 20.56
CA GLU A 49 54.45 -0.82 20.27
C GLU A 49 55.93 -0.39 20.29
N LEU A 50 56.24 0.78 19.74
CA LEU A 50 57.55 1.44 19.86
C LEU A 50 57.90 1.80 21.30
N GLU A 51 56.93 2.29 22.09
CA GLU A 51 57.14 2.60 23.51
C GLU A 51 57.35 1.32 24.35
N ALA A 52 56.70 0.20 23.99
CA ALA A 52 56.89 -1.10 24.63
C ALA A 52 58.27 -1.70 24.35
N GLU A 53 58.77 -1.58 23.12
CA GLU A 53 60.11 -2.06 22.73
C GLU A 53 61.22 -1.22 23.40
N LYS A 54 60.99 0.08 23.54
CA LYS A 54 61.87 1.00 24.28
C LYS A 54 61.86 0.76 25.78
N LEU A 55 60.73 0.31 26.33
CA LEU A 55 60.61 -0.13 27.73
C LEU A 55 61.41 -1.40 27.98
N GLU A 56 61.45 -2.36 27.05
CA GLU A 56 62.31 -3.55 27.15
C GLU A 56 63.81 -3.19 27.14
N GLU A 57 64.22 -2.25 26.29
CA GLU A 57 65.61 -1.76 26.24
C GLU A 57 66.03 -1.01 27.52
N MET A 58 65.10 -0.25 28.12
CA MET A 58 65.32 0.42 29.42
C MET A 58 65.36 -0.57 30.59
N VAL A 59 64.61 -1.67 30.53
CA VAL A 59 64.61 -2.77 31.51
C VAL A 59 65.97 -3.49 31.53
N GLU A 60 66.60 -3.68 30.37
CA GLU A 60 67.93 -4.29 30.23
C GLU A 60 69.05 -3.38 30.79
N GLN A 61 68.91 -2.05 30.66
CA GLN A 61 69.85 -1.08 31.26
C GLN A 61 69.67 -0.90 32.78
N LEU A 62 68.46 -1.09 33.30
CA LEU A 62 68.12 -0.97 34.72
C LEU A 62 68.63 -2.15 35.57
N GLU A 63 68.89 -3.31 34.96
CA GLU A 63 69.37 -4.53 35.62
C GLU A 63 70.73 -4.35 36.33
N ASN A 64 71.52 -3.34 35.93
CA ASN A 64 72.85 -3.07 36.48
C ASN A 64 72.93 -1.89 37.47
N SER A 65 71.82 -1.19 37.76
CA SER A 65 71.88 0.06 38.54
C SER A 65 70.75 0.31 39.54
N VAL A 66 69.79 -0.61 39.70
CA VAL A 66 68.67 -0.45 40.63
C VAL A 66 68.47 -1.69 41.51
N ASP A 67 68.09 -1.45 42.77
CA ASP A 67 67.77 -2.45 43.79
C ASP A 67 66.71 -3.46 43.27
N SER A 68 66.97 -4.77 43.33
CA SER A 68 66.11 -5.81 42.72
C SER A 68 64.66 -5.75 43.18
N SER A 69 64.39 -5.18 44.34
CA SER A 69 63.03 -4.97 44.86
C SER A 69 62.20 -4.00 44.02
N VAL A 70 62.82 -2.92 43.50
CA VAL A 70 62.15 -1.91 42.68
C VAL A 70 61.88 -2.45 41.27
N PHE A 71 62.82 -3.22 40.72
CA PHE A 71 62.66 -3.87 39.42
C PHE A 71 61.51 -4.89 39.42
N GLN A 72 61.38 -5.69 40.48
CA GLN A 72 60.26 -6.62 40.66
C GLN A 72 58.90 -5.91 40.77
N GLN A 73 58.84 -4.75 41.45
CA GLN A 73 57.61 -3.94 41.51
C GLN A 73 57.22 -3.38 40.14
N ILE A 74 58.19 -2.94 39.34
CA ILE A 74 57.96 -2.45 37.98
C ILE A 74 57.42 -3.58 37.10
N LEU A 75 58.03 -4.77 37.12
CA LEU A 75 57.54 -5.93 36.38
C LEU A 75 56.10 -6.31 36.77
N GLN A 76 55.78 -6.24 38.06
CA GLN A 76 54.43 -6.52 38.53
C GLN A 76 53.41 -5.45 38.08
N GLN A 77 53.79 -4.17 38.10
CA GLN A 77 52.96 -3.09 37.55
C GLN A 77 52.75 -3.22 36.04
N VAL A 78 53.78 -3.58 35.27
CA VAL A 78 53.67 -3.84 33.83
C VAL A 78 52.71 -4.99 33.56
N ALA A 79 52.79 -6.09 34.32
CA ALA A 79 51.88 -7.22 34.17
C ALA A 79 50.41 -6.84 34.50
N VAL A 80 50.17 -5.99 35.50
CA VAL A 80 48.83 -5.48 35.82
C VAL A 80 48.32 -4.57 34.70
N MET A 81 49.16 -3.68 34.17
CA MET A 81 48.81 -2.80 33.05
C MET A 81 48.52 -3.58 31.78
N GLN A 82 49.30 -4.62 31.45
CA GLN A 82 49.04 -5.49 30.30
C GLN A 82 47.69 -6.21 30.42
N ASN A 83 47.34 -6.71 31.61
CA ASN A 83 46.03 -7.34 31.83
C ASN A 83 44.88 -6.32 31.71
N ALA A 84 45.04 -5.12 32.27
CA ALA A 84 44.05 -4.05 32.12
C ALA A 84 43.88 -3.60 30.66
N LEU A 85 44.97 -3.53 29.90
CA LEU A 85 44.95 -3.22 28.47
C LEU A 85 44.23 -4.31 27.67
N ALA A 86 44.49 -5.59 27.97
CA ALA A 86 43.81 -6.71 27.33
C ALA A 86 42.30 -6.71 27.63
N GLN A 87 41.91 -6.43 28.88
CA GLN A 87 40.51 -6.32 29.27
C GLN A 87 39.81 -5.15 28.55
N SER A 88 40.44 -3.97 28.54
CA SER A 88 39.89 -2.79 27.85
C SER A 88 39.74 -3.03 26.33
N ARG A 89 40.72 -3.70 25.69
CA ARG A 89 40.60 -4.11 24.28
C ARG A 89 39.42 -5.05 24.05
N ALA A 90 39.15 -5.98 24.97
CA ALA A 90 38.01 -6.87 24.86
C ALA A 90 36.67 -6.13 25.02
N GLU A 91 36.58 -5.19 25.97
CA GLU A 91 35.38 -4.36 26.18
C GLU A 91 35.09 -3.46 24.97
N VAL A 92 36.12 -2.85 24.36
CA VAL A 92 35.96 -2.05 23.14
C VAL A 92 35.49 -2.91 21.96
N ALA A 93 36.01 -4.13 21.82
CA ALA A 93 35.59 -5.07 20.77
C ALA A 93 34.13 -5.54 20.98
N GLU A 94 33.69 -5.73 22.22
CA GLU A 94 32.29 -6.05 22.49
C GLU A 94 31.37 -4.86 22.17
N MET A 95 31.78 -3.66 22.56
CA MET A 95 31.01 -2.44 22.34
C MET A 95 30.85 -2.11 20.85
N SER A 96 31.89 -2.33 20.04
CA SER A 96 31.82 -2.13 18.59
C SER A 96 30.81 -3.09 17.93
N VAL A 97 30.76 -4.35 18.37
CA VAL A 97 29.78 -5.34 17.90
C VAL A 97 28.35 -4.94 18.31
N GLN A 98 28.16 -4.44 19.53
CA GLN A 98 26.85 -3.96 19.97
C GLN A 98 26.41 -2.72 19.19
N LEU A 99 27.32 -1.79 18.92
CA LEU A 99 27.05 -0.60 18.12
C LEU A 99 26.60 -0.97 16.70
N GLU A 100 27.31 -1.89 16.05
CA GLU A 100 26.96 -2.35 14.70
C GLU A 100 25.58 -3.03 14.68
N ARG A 101 25.27 -3.85 15.70
CA ARG A 101 23.94 -4.46 15.84
C ARG A 101 22.84 -3.40 16.02
N SER A 102 23.09 -2.40 16.85
CA SER A 102 22.13 -1.32 17.08
C SER A 102 21.92 -0.48 15.82
N GLN A 103 22.98 -0.19 15.06
CA GLN A 103 22.89 0.54 13.80
C GLN A 103 22.03 -0.22 12.78
N ARG A 104 22.27 -1.52 12.60
CA ARG A 104 21.44 -2.36 11.74
C ARG A 104 19.98 -2.41 12.20
N GLN A 105 19.74 -2.41 13.51
CA GLN A 105 18.38 -2.38 14.04
C GLN A 105 17.68 -1.06 13.74
N VAL A 106 18.38 0.07 13.86
CA VAL A 106 17.86 1.39 13.50
C VAL A 106 17.51 1.44 12.01
N GLU A 107 18.42 0.98 11.13
CA GLU A 107 18.15 0.93 9.68
C GLU A 107 16.92 0.09 9.33
N ASN A 108 16.75 -1.07 9.96
CA ASN A 108 15.58 -1.91 9.76
C ASN A 108 14.28 -1.23 10.25
N LEU A 109 14.34 -0.57 11.41
CA LEU A 109 13.19 0.16 11.95
C LEU A 109 12.81 1.35 11.07
N GLU A 110 13.79 2.08 10.52
CA GLU A 110 13.55 3.18 9.59
C GLU A 110 12.85 2.68 8.32
N GLN A 111 13.27 1.55 7.76
CA GLN A 111 12.59 0.93 6.62
C GLN A 111 11.17 0.47 6.95
N ASP A 112 10.94 -0.06 8.15
CA ASP A 112 9.61 -0.46 8.60
C ASP A 112 8.68 0.74 8.78
N VAL A 113 9.19 1.86 9.32
CA VAL A 113 8.45 3.11 9.44
C VAL A 113 8.04 3.62 8.05
N GLU A 114 8.98 3.70 7.11
CA GLU A 114 8.68 4.16 5.73
C GLU A 114 7.61 3.30 5.05
N ARG A 115 7.70 1.97 5.21
CA ARG A 115 6.69 1.04 4.68
C ARG A 115 5.32 1.22 5.32
N LEU A 116 5.28 1.43 6.64
CA LEU A 116 4.03 1.64 7.37
C LEU A 116 3.39 2.97 6.99
N GLU A 117 4.17 4.04 6.84
CA GLU A 117 3.70 5.34 6.40
C GLU A 117 3.08 5.26 4.99
N SER A 118 3.77 4.60 4.05
CA SER A 118 3.24 4.38 2.70
C SER A 118 1.92 3.59 2.71
N SER A 119 1.83 2.56 3.56
CA SER A 119 0.59 1.78 3.72
C SER A 119 -0.54 2.63 4.29
N LEU A 120 -0.24 3.48 5.29
CA LEU A 120 -1.20 4.39 5.92
C LEU A 120 -1.74 5.43 4.92
N GLU A 121 -0.88 5.98 4.06
CA GLU A 121 -1.30 6.90 3.00
C GLU A 121 -2.21 6.22 1.98
N ALA A 122 -1.89 4.99 1.57
CA ALA A 122 -2.74 4.22 0.67
C ALA A 122 -4.12 3.96 1.28
N TYR A 123 -4.18 3.55 2.56
CA TYR A 123 -5.45 3.35 3.25
C TYR A 123 -6.26 4.65 3.39
N ARG A 124 -5.61 5.78 3.71
CA ARG A 124 -6.30 7.08 3.78
C ARG A 124 -6.91 7.48 2.44
N ARG A 125 -6.16 7.32 1.35
CA ARG A 125 -6.66 7.63 0.00
C ARG A 125 -7.85 6.76 -0.37
N SER A 126 -7.77 5.45 -0.11
CA SER A 126 -8.88 4.53 -0.35
C SER A 126 -10.13 4.94 0.44
N ALA A 127 -9.97 5.30 1.71
CA ALA A 127 -11.08 5.73 2.56
C ALA A 127 -11.68 7.06 2.10
N GLU A 128 -10.87 8.01 1.64
CA GLU A 128 -11.33 9.28 1.06
C GLU A 128 -12.12 9.06 -0.24
N GLU A 129 -11.63 8.19 -1.13
CA GLU A 129 -12.32 7.82 -2.37
C GLU A 129 -13.65 7.11 -2.10
N ALA A 130 -13.69 6.19 -1.14
CA ALA A 130 -14.94 5.56 -0.69
C ALA A 130 -15.92 6.61 -0.15
N ASN A 131 -15.48 7.50 0.75
CA ASN A 131 -16.34 8.53 1.32
C ASN A 131 -16.87 9.51 0.25
N GLN A 132 -16.07 9.88 -0.74
CA GLN A 132 -16.52 10.71 -1.86
C GLN A 132 -17.60 10.00 -2.69
N ARG A 133 -17.42 8.70 -2.99
CA ARG A 133 -18.46 7.91 -3.67
C ARG A 133 -19.74 7.81 -2.85
N ALA A 134 -19.63 7.57 -1.54
CA ALA A 134 -20.78 7.52 -0.64
C ALA A 134 -21.54 8.85 -0.61
N GLU A 135 -20.83 9.99 -0.56
CA GLU A 135 -21.44 11.32 -0.67
C GLU A 135 -22.11 11.55 -2.03
N GLU A 136 -21.50 11.09 -3.13
CA GLU A 136 -22.08 11.16 -4.47
C GLU A 136 -23.38 10.37 -4.56
N TYR A 137 -23.40 9.13 -4.07
CA TYR A 137 -24.61 8.31 -4.00
C TYR A 137 -25.66 8.89 -3.07
N SER A 138 -25.26 9.41 -1.90
CA SER A 138 -26.18 10.09 -0.99
C SER A 138 -26.82 11.33 -1.63
N LYS A 139 -26.06 12.10 -2.42
CA LYS A 139 -26.61 13.22 -3.21
C LYS A 139 -27.50 12.76 -4.36
N LEU A 140 -27.12 11.69 -5.05
CA LEU A 140 -27.87 11.15 -6.18
C LEU A 140 -29.21 10.53 -5.74
N PHE A 141 -29.20 9.77 -4.65
CA PHE A 141 -30.37 9.04 -4.15
C PHE A 141 -31.14 9.81 -3.08
N GLY A 142 -30.54 10.82 -2.44
CA GLY A 142 -31.15 11.57 -1.33
C GLY A 142 -31.37 10.75 -0.05
N ILE A 143 -30.91 9.50 -0.01
CA ILE A 143 -31.15 8.54 1.07
C ILE A 143 -29.90 7.68 1.34
N GLU A 144 -29.75 7.25 2.59
CA GLU A 144 -28.80 6.20 2.96
C GLU A 144 -29.47 4.83 2.75
N ALA A 145 -29.05 4.09 1.73
CA ALA A 145 -29.57 2.78 1.39
C ALA A 145 -28.44 1.73 1.38
N ALA A 146 -28.66 0.57 2.00
CA ALA A 146 -27.76 -0.58 1.92
C ALA A 146 -27.91 -1.31 0.57
N LEU A 147 -29.08 -1.21 -0.07
CA LEU A 147 -29.33 -1.72 -1.42
C LEU A 147 -30.19 -0.71 -2.18
N ALA A 148 -29.87 -0.47 -3.45
CA ALA A 148 -30.72 0.27 -4.38
C ALA A 148 -30.82 -0.45 -5.73
N ILE A 149 -32.04 -0.48 -6.27
CA ILE A 149 -32.37 -0.89 -7.63
C ILE A 149 -32.80 0.37 -8.35
N VAL A 150 -32.04 0.80 -9.34
CA VAL A 150 -32.22 2.08 -10.01
C VAL A 150 -32.51 1.85 -11.49
N PHE A 151 -33.54 2.49 -12.02
CA PHE A 151 -33.77 2.60 -13.46
C PHE A 151 -33.94 4.06 -13.86
N GLN A 152 -33.33 4.41 -14.99
CA GLN A 152 -33.38 5.74 -15.59
C GLN A 152 -33.88 5.67 -17.04
N TRP A 153 -34.56 6.72 -17.47
CA TRP A 153 -35.13 6.84 -18.82
C TRP A 153 -35.32 8.29 -19.27
N GLU A 154 -35.64 8.45 -20.57
CA GLU A 154 -35.92 9.75 -21.18
C GLU A 154 -37.16 10.42 -20.54
N GLU A 155 -37.07 11.71 -20.24
CA GLU A 155 -38.07 12.55 -19.55
C GLU A 155 -39.53 12.42 -20.01
N ASN A 156 -39.75 12.03 -21.26
CA ASN A 156 -41.10 11.93 -21.80
C ASN A 156 -41.77 10.58 -21.52
N MET A 157 -41.09 9.62 -20.89
CA MET A 157 -41.63 8.29 -20.56
C MET A 157 -42.07 8.20 -19.10
N ASP A 158 -43.12 7.42 -18.87
CA ASP A 158 -43.64 7.09 -17.55
C ASP A 158 -43.44 5.59 -17.36
N ILE A 159 -42.55 5.22 -16.44
CA ILE A 159 -42.10 3.85 -16.25
C ILE A 159 -42.22 3.52 -14.77
N ASP A 160 -42.91 2.42 -14.47
CA ASP A 160 -43.10 1.92 -13.11
C ASP A 160 -42.17 0.73 -12.84
N LEU A 161 -41.55 0.72 -11.66
CA LEU A 161 -40.82 -0.41 -11.08
C LEU A 161 -41.67 -1.19 -10.08
N PHE A 162 -41.53 -2.51 -10.14
CA PHE A 162 -42.16 -3.42 -9.17
C PHE A 162 -41.14 -4.45 -8.69
N LEU A 163 -41.12 -4.69 -7.39
CA LEU A 163 -40.30 -5.73 -6.78
C LEU A 163 -41.20 -6.71 -6.03
N TYR A 164 -41.17 -7.98 -6.42
CA TYR A 164 -41.87 -9.05 -5.69
C TYR A 164 -40.89 -9.80 -4.80
N SER A 165 -41.27 -10.01 -3.55
CA SER A 165 -40.50 -10.84 -2.60
C SER A 165 -41.15 -12.20 -2.41
N TYR A 166 -40.37 -13.26 -2.61
CA TYR A 166 -40.84 -14.64 -2.36
C TYR A 166 -40.96 -14.97 -0.87
N GLU A 167 -40.25 -14.26 0.00
CA GLU A 167 -40.28 -14.53 1.45
C GLU A 167 -41.51 -13.93 2.12
N TYR A 168 -41.89 -12.73 1.66
CA TYR A 168 -43.05 -12.00 2.16
C TYR A 168 -44.32 -12.29 1.36
N ASP A 169 -44.19 -12.90 0.18
CA ASP A 169 -45.28 -13.15 -0.77
C ASP A 169 -46.06 -11.86 -1.10
N ASP A 170 -45.33 -10.76 -1.31
CA ASP A 170 -45.91 -9.43 -1.51
C ASP A 170 -45.05 -8.55 -2.44
N TRP A 171 -45.62 -7.43 -2.87
CA TRP A 171 -45.06 -6.49 -3.84
C TRP A 171 -44.69 -5.15 -3.20
N CYS A 172 -43.53 -4.63 -3.58
CA CYS A 172 -43.17 -3.22 -3.43
C CYS A 172 -43.39 -2.51 -4.77
N SER A 173 -44.24 -1.48 -4.78
CA SER A 173 -44.70 -0.80 -6.00
C SER A 173 -45.25 0.59 -5.70
N TYR A 174 -45.73 1.30 -6.72
CA TYR A 174 -46.42 2.59 -6.52
C TYR A 174 -47.58 2.51 -5.52
N HIS A 175 -48.34 1.41 -5.51
CA HIS A 175 -49.51 1.22 -4.62
C HIS A 175 -49.13 0.74 -3.20
N ALA A 176 -47.91 0.24 -3.04
CA ALA A 176 -47.39 -0.39 -1.84
C ALA A 176 -45.90 -0.01 -1.73
N ASP A 177 -45.66 1.28 -1.48
CA ASP A 177 -44.33 1.92 -1.62
C ASP A 177 -43.48 1.86 -0.35
N ASP A 178 -44.01 1.33 0.75
CA ASP A 178 -43.25 1.06 1.97
C ASP A 178 -43.59 -0.33 2.51
N GLN A 179 -42.70 -1.28 2.27
CA GLN A 179 -42.81 -2.68 2.68
C GLN A 179 -41.69 -3.06 3.66
N PRO A 180 -41.87 -4.11 4.49
CA PRO A 180 -40.82 -4.57 5.40
C PRO A 180 -39.51 -4.98 4.70
N PHE A 181 -39.56 -5.27 3.39
CA PHE A 181 -38.42 -5.74 2.60
C PHE A 181 -37.88 -4.72 1.60
N ALA A 182 -38.59 -3.61 1.34
CA ALA A 182 -38.17 -2.57 0.41
C ALA A 182 -39.09 -1.35 0.49
N SER A 183 -38.58 -0.19 0.10
CA SER A 183 -39.39 1.01 -0.13
C SER A 183 -39.14 1.54 -1.54
N LEU A 184 -40.16 2.12 -2.16
CA LEU A 184 -40.08 2.79 -3.45
C LEU A 184 -39.88 4.29 -3.24
N LEU A 185 -38.89 4.87 -3.90
CA LEU A 185 -38.64 6.30 -3.96
C LEU A 185 -38.92 6.80 -5.37
N LYS A 186 -39.91 7.71 -5.46
CA LYS A 186 -40.39 8.33 -6.71
C LYS A 186 -39.82 9.74 -6.84
N ASP A 187 -39.70 10.23 -8.07
CA ASP A 187 -39.55 11.66 -8.38
C ASP A 187 -38.43 12.41 -7.63
N ILE A 188 -37.22 11.87 -7.50
CA ILE A 188 -36.09 12.65 -6.95
C ILE A 188 -35.51 13.58 -8.05
N GLN A 189 -36.31 14.58 -8.40
CA GLN A 189 -36.01 15.63 -9.37
C GLN A 189 -34.96 16.63 -8.85
N GLU A 190 -33.71 16.23 -8.61
CA GLU A 190 -32.64 17.22 -8.37
C GLU A 190 -31.29 16.75 -8.93
N ALA A 191 -31.16 16.62 -10.27
CA ALA A 191 -29.86 16.80 -10.94
C ALA A 191 -29.88 16.83 -12.49
N THR A 192 -30.82 16.16 -13.17
CA THR A 192 -30.69 15.87 -14.61
C THR A 192 -32.02 15.89 -15.37
N ASP A 193 -31.97 16.13 -16.69
CA ASP A 193 -33.10 16.03 -17.66
C ASP A 193 -33.59 14.57 -17.87
N GLU A 194 -33.39 13.68 -16.90
CA GLU A 194 -33.71 12.25 -16.94
C GLU A 194 -34.67 11.91 -15.80
N SER A 195 -35.67 11.08 -16.09
CA SER A 195 -36.60 10.55 -15.09
C SER A 195 -36.08 9.21 -14.59
N TYR A 196 -36.34 8.91 -13.32
CA TYR A 196 -35.93 7.65 -12.71
C TYR A 196 -36.86 7.25 -11.58
N GLU A 197 -36.84 5.95 -11.30
CA GLU A 197 -37.41 5.37 -10.09
C GLU A 197 -36.37 4.48 -9.42
N MET A 198 -36.50 4.38 -8.10
CA MET A 198 -35.62 3.55 -7.30
C MET A 198 -36.41 2.76 -6.27
N ILE A 199 -36.15 1.46 -6.21
CA ILE A 199 -36.55 0.62 -5.07
C ILE A 199 -35.32 0.39 -4.22
N TYR A 200 -35.41 0.60 -2.90
CA TYR A 200 -34.27 0.52 -2.01
C TYR A 200 -34.56 -0.23 -0.72
N GLN A 201 -33.50 -0.66 -0.04
CA GLN A 201 -33.53 -1.20 1.31
C GLN A 201 -32.58 -0.40 2.19
N LYS A 202 -33.05 0.05 3.35
CA LYS A 202 -32.21 0.76 4.35
C LYS A 202 -31.15 -0.18 4.94
N GLU A 203 -31.57 -1.40 5.25
CA GLU A 203 -30.73 -2.51 5.69
C GLU A 203 -30.93 -3.66 4.70
N ILE A 204 -29.92 -4.49 4.50
CA ILE A 204 -30.05 -5.65 3.60
C ILE A 204 -31.12 -6.58 4.15
N VAL A 205 -32.10 -6.89 3.30
CA VAL A 205 -33.10 -7.94 3.56
C VAL A 205 -32.80 -9.08 2.59
N PRO A 206 -32.10 -10.13 3.05
CA PRO A 206 -31.83 -11.31 2.24
C PRO A 206 -33.13 -11.92 1.72
N GLY A 207 -33.05 -12.58 0.57
CA GLY A 207 -34.20 -13.26 0.01
C GLY A 207 -34.13 -13.38 -1.49
N LYS A 208 -35.15 -14.03 -2.06
CA LYS A 208 -35.32 -14.14 -3.50
C LYS A 208 -36.33 -13.09 -3.96
N TYR A 209 -36.00 -12.41 -5.05
CA TYR A 209 -36.79 -11.32 -5.59
C TYR A 209 -36.96 -11.44 -7.11
N ASP A 210 -38.11 -10.99 -7.59
CA ASP A 210 -38.35 -10.74 -9.01
C ASP A 210 -38.55 -9.24 -9.25
N LEU A 211 -37.76 -8.69 -10.17
CA LEU A 211 -37.85 -7.30 -10.59
C LEU A 211 -38.62 -7.20 -11.90
N TYR A 212 -39.66 -6.36 -11.89
CA TYR A 212 -40.48 -6.08 -13.06
C TYR A 212 -40.48 -4.59 -13.38
N ILE A 213 -40.73 -4.29 -14.66
CA ILE A 213 -40.82 -2.94 -15.19
C ILE A 213 -42.01 -2.82 -16.14
N ASN A 214 -42.72 -1.69 -16.12
CA ASN A 214 -43.83 -1.41 -17.03
C ASN A 214 -43.77 0.02 -17.58
N ILE A 215 -44.33 0.25 -18.77
CA ILE A 215 -44.58 1.61 -19.27
C ILE A 215 -46.02 1.97 -18.89
N TYR A 216 -46.21 3.05 -18.13
CA TYR A 216 -47.52 3.50 -17.67
C TYR A 216 -48.35 4.19 -18.77
N ASP A 217 -49.66 4.26 -18.56
CA ASP A 217 -50.66 4.73 -19.52
C ASP A 217 -50.48 6.20 -19.91
N ASN A 218 -51.04 6.59 -21.07
CA ASN A 218 -50.90 7.84 -21.86
C ASN A 218 -49.96 7.77 -23.07
N LYS A 219 -49.52 6.57 -23.48
CA LYS A 219 -48.68 6.36 -24.68
C LYS A 219 -49.44 5.66 -25.81
N THR A 220 -48.93 5.80 -27.03
CA THR A 220 -49.51 5.11 -28.20
C THR A 220 -49.02 3.66 -28.22
N ALA A 221 -49.92 2.70 -28.51
CA ALA A 221 -49.52 1.31 -28.70
C ALA A 221 -48.33 1.20 -29.67
N GLY A 222 -47.26 0.53 -29.23
CA GLY A 222 -46.01 0.43 -29.98
C GLY A 222 -44.96 1.51 -29.66
N THR A 223 -45.23 2.44 -28.75
CA THR A 223 -44.20 3.33 -28.17
C THR A 223 -43.10 2.48 -27.57
N ILE A 224 -41.85 2.81 -27.88
CA ILE A 224 -40.66 2.12 -27.38
C ILE A 224 -40.03 2.98 -26.29
N ALA A 225 -39.71 2.37 -25.15
CA ALA A 225 -38.88 2.96 -24.12
C ALA A 225 -37.61 2.12 -23.97
N ASN A 226 -36.48 2.77 -23.73
CA ASN A 226 -35.18 2.10 -23.57
C ASN A 226 -34.55 2.38 -22.21
N PRO A 227 -35.19 2.01 -21.10
CA PRO A 227 -34.67 2.30 -19.78
C PRO A 227 -33.40 1.50 -19.51
N SER A 228 -32.46 2.09 -18.79
CA SER A 228 -31.26 1.42 -18.30
C SER A 228 -31.31 1.35 -16.79
N GLY A 229 -30.75 0.28 -16.22
CA GLY A 229 -30.76 0.11 -14.78
C GLY A 229 -29.64 -0.75 -14.26
N TYR A 230 -29.47 -0.67 -12.94
CA TYR A 230 -28.49 -1.44 -12.19
C TYR A 230 -29.01 -1.69 -10.77
N ILE A 231 -28.46 -2.73 -10.15
CA ILE A 231 -28.63 -2.99 -8.72
C ILE A 231 -27.29 -2.71 -8.05
N ILE A 232 -27.29 -1.97 -6.95
CA ILE A 232 -26.10 -1.65 -6.17
C ILE A 232 -26.32 -2.01 -4.70
N MET A 233 -25.33 -2.67 -4.13
CA MET A 233 -25.25 -3.01 -2.71
C MET A 233 -24.13 -2.20 -2.07
N PHE A 234 -24.36 -1.73 -0.84
CA PHE A 234 -23.44 -0.91 -0.05
C PHE A 234 -22.78 0.22 -0.86
N PRO A 235 -23.58 1.08 -1.53
CA PRO A 235 -23.08 2.14 -2.40
C PRO A 235 -22.08 3.04 -1.68
N GLY A 236 -20.91 3.24 -2.27
CA GLY A 236 -19.85 4.09 -1.74
C GLY A 236 -18.96 3.45 -0.69
N THR A 237 -19.11 2.16 -0.40
CA THR A 237 -18.25 1.44 0.55
C THR A 237 -17.20 0.59 -0.16
N ASP A 238 -16.32 -0.04 0.62
CA ASP A 238 -15.35 -1.05 0.11
C ASP A 238 -16.03 -2.39 -0.23
N GLU A 239 -17.26 -2.61 0.26
CA GLU A 239 -18.07 -3.80 0.01
C GLU A 239 -19.08 -3.57 -1.13
N GLU A 240 -18.94 -2.47 -1.87
CA GLU A 240 -19.84 -2.12 -2.96
C GLU A 240 -19.89 -3.23 -4.01
N ALA A 241 -21.10 -3.74 -4.26
CA ALA A 241 -21.35 -4.73 -5.30
C ALA A 241 -22.39 -4.19 -6.27
N ARG A 242 -22.02 -4.07 -7.55
CA ARG A 242 -22.90 -3.57 -8.60
C ARG A 242 -23.20 -4.65 -9.62
N LEU A 243 -24.47 -4.81 -9.93
CA LEU A 243 -25.01 -5.69 -10.96
C LEU A 243 -25.71 -4.85 -12.03
N ASP A 244 -25.03 -4.65 -13.16
CA ASP A 244 -25.66 -3.95 -14.29
C ASP A 244 -26.74 -4.82 -14.94
N LEU A 245 -27.91 -4.22 -15.19
CA LEU A 245 -29.03 -4.84 -15.90
C LEU A 245 -29.02 -4.47 -17.39
N GLY A 246 -28.19 -3.49 -17.76
CA GLY A 246 -28.05 -3.02 -19.14
C GLY A 246 -29.24 -2.17 -19.59
N GLN A 247 -29.27 -1.88 -20.89
CA GLN A 247 -30.40 -1.19 -21.52
C GLN A 247 -31.46 -2.22 -21.91
N LEU A 248 -32.67 -2.02 -21.42
CA LEU A 248 -33.84 -2.80 -21.80
C LEU A 248 -34.54 -2.14 -22.97
N ARG A 249 -35.33 -2.94 -23.72
CA ARG A 249 -36.20 -2.43 -24.77
C ARG A 249 -37.63 -2.82 -24.46
N LEU A 250 -38.40 -1.86 -23.98
CA LEU A 250 -39.82 -2.03 -23.65
C LEU A 250 -40.68 -1.50 -24.78
N THR A 251 -41.86 -2.10 -24.96
CA THR A 251 -42.84 -1.66 -25.96
C THR A 251 -44.19 -1.56 -25.29
N TYR A 252 -44.76 -0.36 -25.27
CA TYR A 252 -46.06 -0.10 -24.66
C TYR A 252 -47.14 -0.87 -25.41
N GLN A 253 -47.96 -1.61 -24.65
CA GLN A 253 -49.14 -2.29 -25.16
C GLN A 253 -50.39 -1.58 -24.64
N SER A 254 -51.37 -1.32 -25.50
CA SER A 254 -52.63 -0.67 -25.11
C SER A 254 -53.34 -1.50 -24.03
N GLY A 255 -53.73 -0.85 -22.93
CA GLY A 255 -54.30 -1.51 -21.74
C GLY A 255 -53.26 -2.03 -20.75
N SER A 256 -51.98 -1.68 -20.91
CA SER A 256 -50.97 -1.81 -19.85
C SER A 256 -51.23 -0.76 -18.76
N ASN A 257 -52.28 -0.99 -17.97
CA ASN A 257 -52.49 -0.26 -16.73
C ASN A 257 -51.38 -0.64 -15.73
N SER A 258 -51.24 0.10 -14.62
CA SER A 258 -50.30 -0.16 -13.49
C SER A 258 -50.53 -1.49 -12.74
N GLU A 259 -51.16 -2.46 -13.40
CA GLU A 259 -51.41 -3.80 -12.89
C GLU A 259 -50.21 -4.70 -13.20
N TYR A 260 -49.76 -5.43 -12.16
CA TYR A 260 -48.62 -6.37 -12.21
C TYR A 260 -48.67 -7.36 -13.38
N SER A 261 -49.86 -7.68 -13.89
CA SER A 261 -50.08 -8.62 -15.00
C SER A 261 -49.50 -8.17 -16.34
N ASN A 262 -49.23 -6.87 -16.52
CA ASN A 262 -48.67 -6.32 -17.76
C ASN A 262 -47.17 -5.98 -17.63
N ALA A 263 -46.60 -6.13 -16.45
CA ALA A 263 -45.20 -5.79 -16.20
C ALA A 263 -44.26 -6.84 -16.82
N THR A 264 -43.15 -6.38 -17.39
CA THR A 264 -42.12 -7.25 -17.96
C THR A 264 -41.14 -7.68 -16.88
N LEU A 265 -40.96 -8.98 -16.68
CA LEU A 265 -39.93 -9.52 -15.80
C LEU A 265 -38.55 -9.15 -16.37
N VAL A 266 -37.81 -8.35 -15.63
CA VAL A 266 -36.44 -7.97 -15.96
C VAL A 266 -35.49 -9.07 -15.52
N ARG A 267 -35.58 -9.46 -14.23
CA ARG A 267 -34.65 -10.40 -13.63
C ARG A 267 -35.22 -11.01 -12.35
N THR A 268 -34.94 -12.29 -12.16
CA THR A 268 -34.99 -12.97 -10.87
C THR A 268 -33.59 -12.97 -10.27
N PHE A 269 -33.45 -12.56 -9.01
CA PHE A 269 -32.16 -12.50 -8.32
C PHE A 269 -32.32 -12.85 -6.84
N THR A 270 -31.21 -13.20 -6.20
CA THR A 270 -31.13 -13.53 -4.78
C THR A 270 -30.19 -12.57 -4.08
N ILE A 271 -30.68 -11.95 -3.02
CA ILE A 271 -29.89 -11.12 -2.11
C ILE A 271 -29.48 -11.98 -0.92
N THR A 272 -28.21 -11.88 -0.57
CA THR A 272 -27.63 -12.40 0.67
C THR A 272 -27.05 -11.23 1.46
N GLU A 273 -26.59 -11.46 2.69
CA GLU A 273 -25.97 -10.41 3.51
C GLU A 273 -24.85 -9.64 2.80
N ASN A 274 -24.09 -10.30 1.91
CA ASN A 274 -22.88 -9.73 1.29
C ASN A 274 -22.82 -9.85 -0.24
N SER A 275 -23.89 -10.30 -0.91
CA SER A 275 -23.87 -10.48 -2.36
C SER A 275 -25.25 -10.51 -3.02
N ILE A 276 -25.27 -10.17 -4.31
CA ILE A 276 -26.43 -10.25 -5.20
C ILE A 276 -26.10 -11.24 -6.33
N ASN A 277 -26.98 -12.22 -6.57
CA ASN A 277 -26.80 -13.27 -7.59
C ASN A 277 -27.99 -13.42 -8.52
#